data_AF-A0A3D8YKV6-F1
#
_entry.id   AF-A0A3D8YKV6-F1
#
_cell.length_a   1.000
_cell.length_b   1.000
_cell.length_c   1.000
_cell.angle_alpha   90.00
_cell.angle_beta   90.00
_cell.angle_gamma   90.00
#
_symmetry.space_group_name_H-M   'P 1'
#
loop_
_entity.id
_entity.type
_entity.pdbx_description
1 polymer ?
#
loop_
_entity_poly.entity_id
_entity_poly.type
_entity_poly.pdbx_seq_one_letter_code
_entity_poly.pdbx_strand_id
1 'polypeptide(L)' 'MYSIVEYILTFYNSKRVHSTLNDMSPIEFEKKYATKSPSSECTF' A
#
# COMPACT_ATOMS: atom_id res chain seq x y z
N MET A 1 21.82 -4.58 -12.37
CA MET A 1 20.94 -3.39 -12.52
C MET A 1 19.51 -3.90 -12.46
N TYR A 2 18.72 -3.46 -11.49
CA TYR A 2 17.31 -3.89 -11.41
C TYR A 2 16.55 -3.37 -12.63
N SER A 3 15.63 -4.17 -13.16
CA SER A 3 14.72 -3.68 -14.20
C SER A 3 13.81 -2.59 -13.65
N ILE A 4 13.31 -1.70 -14.50
CA ILE A 4 12.38 -0.66 -14.06
C ILE A 4 11.12 -1.26 -13.40
N VAL A 5 10.65 -2.41 -13.90
CA VAL A 5 9.50 -3.14 -13.36
C VAL A 5 9.81 -3.66 -11.96
N GLU A 6 10.96 -4.31 -11.78
CA GLU A 6 11.38 -4.86 -10.50
C GLU A 6 11.59 -3.77 -9.45
N TYR A 7 12.21 -2.64 -9.82
CA TYR A 7 12.33 -1.48 -8.96
C TYR A 7 10.97 -0.93 -8.52
N ILE A 8 10.02 -0.83 -9.45
CA ILE A 8 8.67 -0.33 -9.15
C ILE A 8 7.97 -1.25 -8.14
N LEU A 9 7.96 -2.55 -8.41
CA LEU A 9 7.24 -3.54 -7.62
C LEU A 9 7.83 -3.74 -6.23
N THR A 10 9.17 -3.82 -6.13
CA THR A 10 9.84 -4.21 -4.89
C THR A 10 10.22 -3.03 -3.99
N PHE A 11 10.48 -1.85 -4.58
CA PHE A 11 11.01 -0.70 -3.83
C PHE A 11 10.13 0.54 -3.90
N TYR A 12 9.73 0.97 -5.10
CA TYR A 12 9.03 2.25 -5.25
C TYR A 12 7.64 2.21 -4.62
N ASN A 13 6.85 1.17 -4.91
CA ASN A 13 5.46 1.09 -4.45
C ASN A 13 5.35 1.10 -2.92
N SER A 14 6.25 0.39 -2.21
CA SER A 14 6.21 0.35 -0.74
C SER A 14 6.53 1.69 -0.08
N LYS A 15 7.22 2.59 -0.78
CA LYS A 15 7.64 3.91 -0.30
C LYS A 15 6.84 5.07 -0.90
N ARG A 16 5.97 4.81 -1.88
CA ARG A 16 5.21 5.84 -2.58
C ARG A 16 4.18 6.43 -1.63
N VAL A 17 4.19 7.74 -1.46
CA VAL A 17 3.16 8.48 -0.71
C VAL A 17 2.11 9.05 -1.65
N HIS A 18 0.88 9.20 -1.17
CA HIS A 18 -0.22 9.78 -1.94
C HIS A 18 -0.98 10.81 -1.10
N SER A 19 -1.20 12.01 -1.62
CA SER A 19 -1.89 13.10 -0.92
C SER A 19 -3.33 12.75 -0.52
N THR A 20 -4.01 11.95 -1.36
CA THR A 20 -5.33 11.36 -1.05
C THR A 20 -5.33 10.50 0.22
N LEU A 21 -4.19 9.94 0.59
CA LEU A 21 -3.99 9.16 1.81
C LEU A 21 -3.27 9.96 2.90
N ASN A 22 -3.39 11.30 2.90
CA ASN A 22 -2.64 12.19 3.80
C ASN A 22 -1.12 11.92 3.76
N ASP A 23 -0.60 11.69 2.55
CA ASP A 23 0.82 11.39 2.30
C ASP A 23 1.35 10.15 3.03
N MET A 24 0.47 9.18 3.32
CA MET A 24 0.88 7.87 3.84
C MET A 24 1.40 6.94 2.74
N SER A 25 2.40 6.14 3.07
CA SER A 25 2.84 4.99 2.26
C SER A 25 1.88 3.80 2.40
N PRO A 26 1.86 2.84 1.44
CA PRO A 26 1.05 1.64 1.54
C PRO A 26 1.27 0.85 2.84
N ILE A 27 2.51 0.76 3.31
CA ILE A 27 2.83 0.05 4.56
C ILE A 27 2.22 0.77 5.77
N GLU A 28 2.28 2.10 5.81
CA GLU A 28 1.68 2.89 6.89
C GLU A 28 0.15 2.80 6.86
N PHE A 29 -0.43 2.81 5.66
CA PHE A 29 -1.85 2.61 5.48
C PHE A 29 -2.28 1.23 5.98
N GLU A 30 -1.62 0.16 5.55
CA GLU A 30 -1.89 -1.21 6.02
C GLU A 30 -1.77 -1.30 7.54
N LYS A 31 -0.68 -0.81 8.13
CA LYS A 31 -0.51 -0.82 9.60
C LYS A 31 -1.63 -0.08 10.33
N LYS A 32 -2.06 1.06 9.79
CA LYS A 32 -3.11 1.90 10.39
C LYS A 32 -4.49 1.24 10.34
N TYR A 33 -4.78 0.48 9.28
CA TYR A 33 -6.11 -0.08 9.03
C TYR A 33 -6.20 -1.61 9.19
N ALA A 34 -5.10 -2.31 9.48
CA ALA A 34 -5.04 -3.76 9.72
C ALA A 34 -5.87 -4.23 10.93
N THR A 35 -6.36 -3.32 11.77
CA THR A 35 -7.19 -3.63 12.94
C THR A 35 -8.66 -3.90 12.61
N LYS A 36 -9.09 -3.75 11.35
CA LYS A 36 -10.41 -4.24 10.94
C LYS A 36 -10.29 -5.72 10.60
N SER A 37 -10.94 -6.58 11.41
CA SER A 37 -11.38 -7.88 10.91
C SER A 37 -12.07 -7.64 9.56
N PRO A 38 -11.82 -8.45 8.51
CA PRO A 38 -12.49 -8.27 7.24
C PRO A 38 -13.99 -8.17 7.54
N SER A 39 -14.59 -7.00 7.26
CA SER A 39 -16.03 -6.89 7.34
C SER A 39 -16.57 -7.89 6.32
N SER A 40 -17.48 -8.75 6.75
CA SER A 40 -18.10 -9.81 5.94
C SER A 40 -18.80 -9.30 4.67
N GLU A 41 -18.81 -7.99 4.44
CA GLU A 41 -19.32 -7.31 3.26
C GLU A 41 -18.16 -7.03 2.29
N CYS A 42 -17.69 -8.08 1.64
CA CYS A 42 -17.03 -7.96 0.34
C CYS A 42 -17.53 -9.13 -0.51
N THR A 43 -18.79 -9.04 -0.94
CA THR A 43 -19.31 -9.86 -2.05
C THR A 43 -19.11 -9.07 -3.34
N PHE A 44 -18.37 -9.67 -4.28
CA PHE A 44 -18.30 -9.24 -5.68
C PHE A 44 -19.68 -9.23 -6.33
#